data_AF-A0AAP2G958-F1
#
_entry.id   AF-A0AAP2G958-F1
#
_cell.length_a   1.000
_cell.length_b   1.000
_cell.length_c   1.000
_cell.angle_alpha   90.00
_cell.angle_beta   90.00
_cell.angle_gamma   90.00
#
_symmetry.space_group_name_H-M   'P 1'
#
loop_
_entity.id
_entity.type
_entity.pdbx_description
1 polymer ?
#
loop_
_entity_poly.entity_id
_entity_poly.type
_entity_poly.pdbx_seq_one_letter_code
_entity_poly.pdbx_strand_id
1 'polypeptide(L)'
;MLVAAFTSYCAWQFAGTPSTDLMASWLAGHYFALGQFDQIYPHDTTVFTMLPPPAWWPDLQAKGFEGAIFPFIYPPLWAAIAAKLQAVMSFEVAQIIANNLNPLLMGLMVMLAGSMSRGRMPLACFTALGLLLLLFILPGSVALAQNQPQILVAFLIVLAFEREQHKSPILAGCALALAASIKLYPLLFALIWLAGKRYRAAASFAAAGLVLGLLSISMAGWPLHATYLAQVAVIKNSVMINNFTYALDPLIINLALHDAMTFIPAIDNPNPENLRFGWHVLAKPGWAIALSTGVMALTLAVLAYRFSTTRGVSPLFCASAVVTLALVSPLSWGYHYLPALAFLPAIVAHRGWKRGTIIYAVTLIPITPFALGLLLPLTPSALLPQVAGTLSMILLAVAFARTRSHCLKARDARRAQKSARHAAKKQRIAKKKQQAARKAAQQGLHPTPASI
;
A
#
# COMPACT_ATOMS: atom_id res chain seq x y z
N MET A 1 11.06 -14.89 -15.98
CA MET A 1 10.56 -14.50 -17.32
C MET A 1 9.46 -13.45 -17.24
N LEU A 2 8.26 -13.72 -16.69
CA LEU A 2 7.16 -12.72 -16.64
C LEU A 2 7.55 -11.36 -16.04
N VAL A 3 8.17 -11.36 -14.85
CA VAL A 3 8.63 -10.11 -14.20
C VAL A 3 9.69 -9.39 -15.03
N ALA A 4 10.59 -10.12 -15.67
CA ALA A 4 11.61 -9.53 -16.53
C ALA A 4 10.98 -8.88 -17.77
N ALA A 5 10.05 -9.56 -18.44
CA ALA A 5 9.33 -9.02 -19.59
C ALA A 5 8.51 -7.76 -19.23
N PHE A 6 7.80 -7.81 -18.10
CA PHE A 6 7.10 -6.64 -17.55
C PHE A 6 8.06 -5.48 -17.26
N THR A 7 9.22 -5.78 -16.68
CA THR A 7 10.24 -4.77 -16.37
C THR A 7 10.78 -4.11 -17.63
N SER A 8 11.17 -4.91 -18.63
CA SER A 8 11.65 -4.39 -19.92
C SER A 8 10.58 -3.56 -20.63
N TYR A 9 9.33 -4.00 -20.63
CA TYR A 9 8.22 -3.24 -21.21
C TYR A 9 8.02 -1.90 -20.49
N CYS A 10 7.99 -1.87 -19.16
CA CYS A 10 7.80 -0.63 -18.40
C CYS A 10 8.99 0.31 -18.56
N ALA A 11 10.22 -0.20 -18.53
CA ALA A 11 11.43 0.59 -18.73
C ALA A 11 11.40 1.28 -20.11
N TRP A 12 10.95 0.57 -21.16
CA TRP A 12 10.75 1.15 -22.48
C TRP A 12 9.60 2.17 -22.51
N GLN A 13 8.44 1.81 -21.97
CA GLN A 13 7.22 2.64 -21.99
C GLN A 13 7.39 3.98 -21.25
N PHE A 14 8.17 4.00 -20.17
CA PHE A 14 8.35 5.17 -19.29
C PHE A 14 9.74 5.81 -19.42
N ALA A 15 10.58 5.39 -20.39
CA ALA A 15 11.95 5.89 -20.56
C ALA A 15 12.03 7.42 -20.65
N GLY A 16 11.09 8.05 -21.36
CA GLY A 16 11.05 9.50 -21.56
C GLY A 16 10.17 10.27 -20.56
N THR A 17 9.63 9.62 -19.52
CA THR A 17 8.77 10.32 -18.56
C THR A 17 9.61 11.04 -17.49
N PRO A 18 9.35 12.32 -17.16
CA PRO A 18 10.22 13.14 -16.28
C PRO A 18 10.49 12.63 -14.86
N SER A 19 9.83 11.56 -14.40
CA SER A 19 10.08 10.93 -13.09
C SER A 19 9.95 11.92 -11.93
N THR A 20 8.86 12.66 -11.89
CA THR A 20 8.64 13.85 -11.05
C THR A 20 8.91 13.64 -9.56
N ASP A 21 8.60 12.45 -9.00
CA ASP A 21 8.84 12.14 -7.59
C ASP A 21 10.29 11.73 -7.30
N LEU A 22 10.94 11.06 -8.27
CA LEU A 22 12.37 10.80 -8.19
C LEU A 22 13.16 12.11 -8.27
N MET A 23 12.73 13.03 -9.15
CA MET A 23 13.30 14.38 -9.26
C MET A 23 13.20 15.13 -7.94
N ALA A 24 12.05 15.07 -7.23
CA ALA A 24 11.92 15.68 -5.92
C ALA A 24 12.97 15.18 -4.90
N SER A 25 13.25 13.88 -4.90
CA SER A 25 14.28 13.28 -4.04
C SER A 25 15.69 13.71 -4.46
N TRP A 26 15.92 13.85 -5.77
CA TRP A 26 17.17 14.33 -6.32
C TRP A 26 17.44 15.78 -5.92
N LEU A 27 16.47 16.68 -6.12
CA LEU A 27 16.60 18.09 -5.77
C LEU A 27 16.79 18.29 -4.26
N ALA A 28 16.07 17.55 -3.42
CA ALA A 28 16.32 17.57 -1.98
C ALA A 28 17.77 17.20 -1.63
N GLY A 29 18.36 16.20 -2.31
CA GLY A 29 19.77 15.87 -2.15
C GLY A 29 20.71 16.95 -2.66
N HIS A 30 20.34 17.67 -3.73
CA HIS A 30 21.12 18.77 -4.29
C HIS A 30 21.28 19.91 -3.27
N TYR A 31 20.15 20.41 -2.75
CA TYR A 31 20.16 21.48 -1.74
C TYR A 31 20.75 21.03 -0.40
N PHE A 32 20.60 19.74 -0.04
CA PHE A 32 21.31 19.17 1.11
C PHE A 32 22.84 19.25 0.94
N ALA A 33 23.36 18.90 -0.25
CA ALA A 33 24.79 18.96 -0.53
C ALA A 33 25.34 20.41 -0.52
N LEU A 34 24.52 21.38 -0.91
CA LEU A 34 24.85 22.81 -0.87
C LEU A 34 24.76 23.43 0.54
N GLY A 35 24.26 22.69 1.54
CA GLY A 35 23.99 23.23 2.88
C GLY A 35 22.80 24.19 2.95
N GLN A 36 21.98 24.26 1.90
CA GLN A 36 20.79 25.11 1.78
C GLN A 36 19.57 24.35 2.32
N PHE A 37 19.58 24.05 3.62
CA PHE A 37 18.58 23.18 4.26
C PHE A 37 17.16 23.75 4.26
N ASP A 38 17.02 25.08 4.13
CA ASP A 38 15.75 25.78 3.99
C ASP A 38 15.08 25.50 2.63
N GLN A 39 15.83 25.05 1.63
CA GLN A 39 15.33 24.68 0.30
C GLN A 39 15.03 23.18 0.14
N ILE A 40 15.01 22.39 1.22
CA ILE A 40 14.70 20.95 1.13
C ILE A 40 13.20 20.68 1.20
N TYR A 41 12.50 21.39 2.07
CA TYR A 41 11.08 21.23 2.32
C TYR A 41 10.31 22.48 1.89
N PRO A 42 9.04 22.37 1.48
CA PRO A 42 8.22 23.53 1.14
C PRO A 42 8.19 24.58 2.26
N HIS A 43 8.01 25.85 1.90
CA HIS A 43 7.87 26.93 2.88
C HIS A 43 6.42 27.15 3.35
N ASP A 44 5.46 26.41 2.79
CA ASP A 44 4.06 26.53 3.22
C ASP A 44 3.94 26.18 4.71
N THR A 45 3.44 27.14 5.50
CA THR A 45 3.28 26.98 6.95
C THR A 45 1.82 26.75 7.36
N THR A 46 0.87 27.03 6.49
CA THR A 46 -0.57 27.00 6.82
C THR A 46 -1.31 25.86 6.12
N VAL A 47 -1.10 25.70 4.82
CA VAL A 47 -1.77 24.68 3.99
C VAL A 47 -0.75 24.02 3.08
N PHE A 48 -0.78 22.71 2.98
CA PHE A 48 0.07 21.96 2.05
C PHE A 48 -0.37 22.21 0.61
N THR A 49 0.42 22.95 -0.16
CA THR A 49 0.09 23.32 -1.54
C THR A 49 0.70 22.39 -2.57
N MET A 50 1.46 21.35 -2.20
CA MET A 50 2.19 20.49 -3.15
C MET A 50 3.09 21.27 -4.14
N LEU A 51 3.46 22.52 -3.82
CA LEU A 51 4.46 23.26 -4.56
C LEU A 51 5.87 22.97 -4.00
N PRO A 52 6.90 22.87 -4.85
CA PRO A 52 8.27 22.78 -4.38
C PRO A 52 8.75 24.10 -3.75
N PRO A 53 9.88 24.09 -3.03
CA PRO A 53 10.55 25.33 -2.62
C PRO A 53 10.80 26.28 -3.81
N PRO A 54 10.66 27.62 -3.63
CA PRO A 54 10.70 28.59 -4.70
C PRO A 54 12.00 28.58 -5.53
N ALA A 55 13.14 28.18 -4.95
CA ALA A 55 14.41 28.14 -5.65
C ALA A 55 14.46 27.04 -6.73
N TRP A 56 13.67 25.97 -6.58
CA TRP A 56 13.80 24.78 -7.43
C TRP A 56 13.46 25.06 -8.89
N TRP A 57 12.39 25.82 -9.14
CA TRP A 57 11.89 26.03 -10.50
C TRP A 57 12.81 26.92 -11.35
N PRO A 58 13.25 28.11 -10.89
CA PRO A 58 14.24 28.91 -11.62
C PRO A 58 15.53 28.12 -11.91
N ASP A 59 16.01 27.34 -10.94
CA ASP A 59 17.23 26.54 -11.10
C ASP A 59 17.09 25.44 -12.17
N LEU A 60 15.88 24.89 -12.33
CA LEU A 60 15.57 23.88 -13.33
C LEU A 60 15.31 24.49 -14.71
N GLN A 61 14.61 25.62 -14.77
CA GLN A 61 14.43 26.39 -16.01
C GLN A 61 15.77 26.83 -16.59
N ALA A 62 16.71 27.27 -15.73
CA ALA A 62 18.07 27.60 -16.15
C ALA A 62 18.84 26.41 -16.74
N LYS A 63 18.42 25.18 -16.45
CA LYS A 63 18.98 23.93 -16.98
C LYS A 63 18.16 23.36 -18.15
N GLY A 64 17.15 24.08 -18.63
CA GLY A 64 16.29 23.66 -19.73
C GLY A 64 15.35 22.50 -19.37
N PHE A 65 15.05 22.30 -18.09
CA PHE A 65 14.10 21.27 -17.67
C PHE A 65 12.67 21.68 -18.01
N GLU A 66 11.95 20.79 -18.69
CA GLU A 66 10.54 20.93 -19.02
C GLU A 66 9.74 19.81 -18.33
N GLY A 67 8.83 20.16 -17.42
CA GLY A 67 7.92 19.20 -16.80
C GLY A 67 7.50 19.56 -15.37
N ALA A 68 6.55 18.80 -14.85
CA ALA A 68 6.08 18.94 -13.49
C ALA A 68 7.14 18.56 -12.45
N ILE A 69 7.09 19.22 -11.30
CA ILE A 69 7.94 18.91 -10.14
C ILE A 69 7.07 18.94 -8.91
N PHE A 70 7.29 17.96 -8.04
CA PHE A 70 6.62 17.88 -6.75
C PHE A 70 7.61 18.15 -5.62
N PRO A 71 7.13 18.58 -4.45
CA PRO A 71 7.99 18.78 -3.30
C PRO A 71 8.50 17.47 -2.73
N PHE A 72 9.67 17.55 -2.10
CA PHE A 72 10.14 16.49 -1.25
C PHE A 72 9.36 16.48 0.07
N ILE A 73 8.74 15.34 0.38
CA ILE A 73 7.90 15.14 1.58
C ILE A 73 8.35 13.92 2.41
N TYR A 74 9.59 13.48 2.22
CA TYR A 74 10.14 12.28 2.84
C TYR A 74 11.04 12.64 4.05
N PRO A 75 11.34 11.68 4.95
CA PRO A 75 12.25 11.93 6.07
C PRO A 75 13.65 12.38 5.63
N PRO A 76 14.36 13.20 6.45
CA PRO A 76 15.64 13.82 6.07
C PRO A 76 16.74 12.85 5.62
N LEU A 77 16.74 11.61 6.13
CA LEU A 77 17.67 10.55 5.71
C LEU A 77 17.79 10.43 4.19
N TRP A 78 16.67 10.55 3.47
CA TRP A 78 16.64 10.31 2.03
C TRP A 78 17.20 11.48 1.23
N ALA A 79 17.10 12.70 1.73
CA ALA A 79 17.81 13.84 1.16
C ALA A 79 19.33 13.67 1.32
N ALA A 80 19.79 13.27 2.52
CA ALA A 80 21.21 13.03 2.79
C ALA A 80 21.79 11.87 1.96
N ILE A 81 21.01 10.80 1.71
CA ILE A 81 21.42 9.70 0.82
C ILE A 81 21.44 10.19 -0.64
N ALA A 82 20.43 10.93 -1.10
CA ALA A 82 20.39 11.46 -2.46
C ALA A 82 21.57 12.40 -2.74
N ALA A 83 22.00 13.20 -1.76
CA ALA A 83 23.20 14.03 -1.83
C ALA A 83 24.48 13.20 -2.09
N LYS A 84 24.61 12.05 -1.41
CA LYS A 84 25.74 11.13 -1.63
C LYS A 84 25.70 10.44 -2.99
N LEU A 85 24.50 10.08 -3.47
CA LEU A 85 24.34 9.48 -4.80
C LEU A 85 24.71 10.46 -5.91
N GLN A 86 24.35 11.73 -5.75
CA GLN A 86 24.72 12.81 -6.68
C GLN A 86 26.23 12.98 -6.87
N ALA A 87 27.03 12.62 -5.87
CA ALA A 87 28.49 12.68 -5.99
C ALA A 87 29.06 11.62 -6.95
N VAL A 88 28.29 10.59 -7.31
CA VAL A 88 28.77 9.44 -8.09
C VAL A 88 27.95 9.12 -9.34
N MET A 89 26.78 9.75 -9.53
CA MET A 89 25.95 9.57 -10.72
C MET A 89 25.16 10.84 -11.06
N SER A 90 24.68 10.93 -12.30
CA SER A 90 23.76 11.97 -12.74
C SER A 90 22.29 11.56 -12.50
N PHE A 91 21.36 12.50 -12.69
CA PHE A 91 19.93 12.22 -12.55
C PHE A 91 19.46 11.21 -13.60
N GLU A 92 19.97 11.31 -14.83
CA GLU A 92 19.61 10.43 -15.94
C GLU A 92 19.99 8.97 -15.62
N VAL A 93 21.18 8.75 -15.03
CA VAL A 93 21.60 7.43 -14.57
C VAL A 93 20.70 6.92 -13.45
N ALA A 94 20.39 7.78 -12.46
CA ALA A 94 19.47 7.42 -11.38
C ALA A 94 18.07 7.06 -11.90
N GLN A 95 17.58 7.79 -12.89
CA GLN A 95 16.30 7.55 -13.56
C GLN A 95 16.30 6.24 -14.35
N ILE A 96 17.38 5.92 -15.09
CA ILE A 96 17.53 4.63 -15.78
C ILE A 96 17.47 3.49 -14.76
N ILE A 97 18.18 3.61 -13.63
CA ILE A 97 18.14 2.62 -12.56
C ILE A 97 16.71 2.48 -12.02
N ALA A 98 16.04 3.58 -11.70
CA ALA A 98 14.68 3.57 -11.17
C ALA A 98 13.67 2.95 -12.16
N ASN A 99 13.77 3.29 -13.45
CA ASN A 99 12.94 2.75 -14.53
C ASN A 99 13.05 1.22 -14.67
N ASN A 100 14.12 0.61 -14.18
CA ASN A 100 14.30 -0.84 -14.14
C ASN A 100 13.95 -1.43 -12.77
N LEU A 101 14.38 -0.78 -11.70
CA LEU A 101 14.20 -1.28 -10.34
C LEU A 101 12.74 -1.24 -9.90
N ASN A 102 12.00 -0.17 -10.21
CA ASN A 102 10.61 -0.01 -9.79
C ASN A 102 9.67 -1.08 -10.38
N PRO A 103 9.66 -1.34 -11.70
CA PRO A 103 8.86 -2.43 -12.26
C PRO A 103 9.27 -3.81 -11.72
N LEU A 104 10.58 -4.04 -11.50
CA LEU A 104 11.09 -5.28 -10.90
C LEU A 104 10.50 -5.48 -9.50
N LEU A 105 10.60 -4.46 -8.64
CA LEU A 105 10.03 -4.48 -7.28
C LEU A 105 8.51 -4.68 -7.30
N MET A 106 7.81 -4.04 -8.24
CA MET A 106 6.37 -4.24 -8.42
C MET A 106 6.04 -5.69 -8.80
N GLY A 107 6.82 -6.30 -9.70
CA GLY A 107 6.69 -7.72 -10.06
C GLY A 107 6.96 -8.66 -8.89
N LEU A 108 8.03 -8.41 -8.14
CA LEU A 108 8.36 -9.18 -6.94
C LEU A 108 7.30 -9.02 -5.85
N MET A 109 6.72 -7.83 -5.68
CA MET A 109 5.60 -7.58 -4.77
C MET A 109 4.38 -8.46 -5.11
N VAL A 110 4.01 -8.55 -6.39
CA VAL A 110 2.91 -9.43 -6.84
C VAL A 110 3.25 -10.91 -6.61
N MET A 111 4.49 -11.33 -6.86
CA MET A 111 4.93 -12.70 -6.59
C MET A 111 4.84 -13.05 -5.09
N LEU A 112 5.26 -12.13 -4.21
CA LEU A 112 5.12 -12.29 -2.76
C LEU A 112 3.64 -12.43 -2.37
N ALA A 113 2.77 -11.56 -2.86
CA ALA A 113 1.32 -11.67 -2.64
C ALA A 113 0.72 -13.01 -3.12
N GLY A 114 1.19 -13.50 -4.27
CA GLY A 114 0.81 -14.82 -4.80
C GLY A 114 1.27 -15.97 -3.91
N SER A 115 2.51 -15.92 -3.43
CA SER A 115 3.09 -16.91 -2.51
C SER A 115 2.32 -17.01 -1.18
N MET A 116 1.84 -15.86 -0.67
CA MET A 116 1.01 -15.80 0.53
C MET A 116 -0.38 -16.43 0.32
N SER A 117 -0.91 -16.35 -0.90
CA SER A 117 -2.28 -16.76 -1.26
C SER A 117 -2.44 -18.26 -1.56
N ARG A 118 -1.33 -19.02 -1.61
CA ARG A 118 -1.18 -20.50 -1.74
C ARG A 118 -2.35 -21.31 -2.36
N GLY A 119 -2.06 -22.00 -3.48
CA GLY A 119 -2.72 -23.26 -3.86
C GLY A 119 -4.10 -23.16 -4.55
N ARG A 120 -4.49 -21.99 -5.05
CA ARG A 120 -5.76 -21.78 -5.78
C ARG A 120 -5.58 -21.35 -7.23
N MET A 121 -4.42 -20.79 -7.54
CA MET A 121 -4.02 -20.34 -8.86
C MET A 121 -2.51 -20.56 -8.99
N PRO A 122 -1.99 -21.05 -10.12
CA PRO A 122 -0.55 -21.14 -10.35
C PRO A 122 0.12 -19.77 -10.18
N LEU A 123 1.32 -19.73 -9.60
CA LEU A 123 2.01 -18.47 -9.32
C LEU A 123 2.25 -17.65 -10.60
N ALA A 124 2.56 -18.31 -11.71
CA ALA A 124 2.72 -17.64 -13.01
C ALA A 124 1.43 -16.92 -13.46
N CYS A 125 0.27 -17.59 -13.38
CA CYS A 125 -1.01 -16.97 -13.70
C CYS A 125 -1.36 -15.83 -12.73
N PHE A 126 -1.10 -16.02 -11.43
CA PHE A 126 -1.30 -14.97 -10.41
C PHE A 126 -0.46 -13.74 -10.74
N THR A 127 0.82 -13.96 -11.07
CA THR A 127 1.78 -12.91 -11.39
C THR A 127 1.40 -12.19 -12.68
N ALA A 128 1.10 -12.93 -13.75
CA ALA A 128 0.67 -12.35 -15.02
C ALA A 128 -0.59 -11.48 -14.86
N LEU A 129 -1.61 -12.00 -14.17
CA LEU A 129 -2.84 -11.24 -13.91
C LEU A 129 -2.58 -10.01 -13.05
N GLY A 130 -1.78 -10.13 -11.98
CA GLY A 130 -1.48 -8.99 -11.10
C GLY A 130 -0.71 -7.88 -11.81
N LEU A 131 0.28 -8.24 -12.62
CA LEU A 131 1.06 -7.28 -13.41
C LEU A 131 0.19 -6.58 -14.47
N LEU A 132 -0.65 -7.35 -15.18
CA LEU A 132 -1.60 -6.80 -16.15
C LEU A 132 -2.54 -5.79 -15.48
N LEU A 133 -3.15 -6.14 -14.35
CA LEU A 133 -4.07 -5.25 -13.64
C LEU A 133 -3.39 -3.98 -13.16
N LEU A 134 -2.19 -4.08 -12.58
CA LEU A 134 -1.42 -2.91 -12.11
C LEU A 134 -1.04 -1.98 -13.27
N LEU A 135 -0.67 -2.54 -14.42
CA LEU A 135 -0.30 -1.74 -15.59
C LEU A 135 -1.46 -0.89 -16.13
N PHE A 136 -2.68 -1.43 -16.10
CA PHE A 136 -3.86 -0.80 -16.72
C PHE A 136 -4.69 0.08 -15.78
N ILE A 137 -4.34 0.16 -14.49
CA ILE A 137 -4.99 1.07 -13.54
C ILE A 137 -4.07 2.22 -13.16
N LEU A 138 -4.66 3.39 -12.90
CA LEU A 138 -3.94 4.62 -12.53
C LEU A 138 -2.97 4.42 -11.35
N PRO A 139 -3.34 3.75 -10.23
CA PRO A 139 -2.39 3.48 -9.15
C PRO A 139 -1.05 2.87 -9.57
N GLY A 140 -1.05 1.94 -10.53
CA GLY A 140 0.17 1.29 -10.99
C GLY A 140 0.87 2.06 -12.09
N SER A 141 0.15 2.53 -13.11
CA SER A 141 0.76 3.27 -14.22
C SER A 141 1.36 4.61 -13.77
N VAL A 142 0.66 5.37 -12.93
CA VAL A 142 1.17 6.65 -12.39
C VAL A 142 2.40 6.41 -11.51
N ALA A 143 2.39 5.34 -10.69
CA ALA A 143 3.54 5.03 -9.84
C ALA A 143 4.80 4.71 -10.65
N LEU A 144 4.65 4.00 -11.76
CA LEU A 144 5.76 3.68 -12.67
C LEU A 144 6.23 4.93 -13.42
N ALA A 145 5.29 5.70 -13.99
CA ALA A 145 5.58 6.93 -14.72
C ALA A 145 6.34 7.98 -13.88
N GLN A 146 5.98 8.10 -12.60
CA GLN A 146 6.59 9.06 -11.69
C GLN A 146 7.82 8.50 -10.94
N ASN A 147 8.20 7.24 -11.17
CA ASN A 147 9.22 6.53 -10.39
C ASN A 147 9.03 6.64 -8.87
N GLN A 148 7.80 6.42 -8.43
CA GLN A 148 7.37 6.62 -7.05
C GLN A 148 8.16 5.77 -6.03
N PRO A 149 8.80 6.39 -5.02
CA PRO A 149 9.36 5.66 -3.86
C PRO A 149 8.34 4.77 -3.15
N GLN A 150 7.04 5.07 -3.31
CA GLN A 150 5.95 4.23 -2.84
C GLN A 150 6.04 2.78 -3.33
N ILE A 151 6.62 2.49 -4.50
CA ILE A 151 6.74 1.12 -5.01
C ILE A 151 7.64 0.28 -4.09
N LEU A 152 8.78 0.83 -3.66
CA LEU A 152 9.66 0.18 -2.68
C LEU A 152 8.96 0.01 -1.33
N VAL A 153 8.26 1.04 -0.85
CA VAL A 153 7.45 0.97 0.38
C VAL A 153 6.41 -0.15 0.30
N ALA A 154 5.71 -0.24 -0.83
CA ALA A 154 4.68 -1.25 -1.04
C ALA A 154 5.26 -2.67 -1.09
N PHE A 155 6.38 -2.86 -1.79
CA PHE A 155 7.13 -4.11 -1.78
C PHE A 155 7.53 -4.51 -0.37
N LEU A 156 8.11 -3.59 0.42
CA LEU A 156 8.56 -3.86 1.79
C LEU A 156 7.40 -4.20 2.74
N ILE A 157 6.22 -3.60 2.57
CA ILE A 157 5.02 -3.95 3.35
C ILE A 157 4.55 -5.37 3.02
N VAL A 158 4.48 -5.73 1.73
CA VAL A 158 4.08 -7.08 1.34
C VAL A 158 5.13 -8.10 1.79
N LEU A 159 6.42 -7.79 1.67
CA LEU A 159 7.52 -8.59 2.21
C LEU A 159 7.37 -8.77 3.73
N ALA A 160 7.09 -7.70 4.48
CA ALA A 160 6.91 -7.76 5.92
C ALA A 160 5.80 -8.74 6.32
N PHE A 161 4.63 -8.67 5.67
CA PHE A 161 3.54 -9.62 5.92
C PHE A 161 3.85 -11.05 5.49
N GLU A 162 4.51 -11.22 4.35
CA GLU A 162 4.89 -12.53 3.83
C GLU A 162 5.91 -13.21 4.76
N ARG A 163 6.90 -12.47 5.27
CA ARG A 163 7.90 -12.97 6.22
C ARG A 163 7.27 -13.33 7.57
N GLU A 164 6.33 -12.52 8.07
CA GLU A 164 5.58 -12.85 9.28
C GLU A 164 4.72 -14.12 9.09
N GLN A 165 4.09 -14.30 7.91
CA GLN A 165 3.36 -15.53 7.59
C GLN A 165 4.27 -16.77 7.59
N HIS A 166 5.52 -16.62 7.18
CA HIS A 166 6.54 -17.68 7.17
C HIS A 166 7.36 -17.78 8.47
N LYS A 167 6.89 -17.16 9.56
CA LYS A 167 7.54 -17.21 10.88
C LYS A 167 8.97 -16.64 10.90
N SER A 168 9.26 -15.64 10.08
CA SER A 168 10.50 -14.85 10.12
C SER A 168 10.22 -13.44 10.66
N PRO A 169 9.92 -13.30 11.97
CA PRO A 169 9.46 -12.04 12.54
C PRO A 169 10.53 -10.94 12.52
N ILE A 170 11.82 -11.30 12.58
CA ILE A 170 12.91 -10.32 12.55
C ILE A 170 12.94 -9.62 11.19
N LEU A 171 13.01 -10.40 10.11
CA LEU A 171 13.01 -9.83 8.76
C LEU A 171 11.70 -9.10 8.46
N ALA A 172 10.57 -9.56 8.99
CA ALA A 172 9.30 -8.86 8.91
C ALA A 172 9.37 -7.45 9.56
N GLY A 173 9.89 -7.37 10.79
CA GLY A 173 10.09 -6.13 11.52
C GLY A 173 11.05 -5.18 10.82
N CYS A 174 12.21 -5.68 10.37
CA CYS A 174 13.21 -4.86 9.67
C CYS A 174 12.67 -4.33 8.33
N ALA A 175 11.98 -5.15 7.54
CA ALA A 175 11.38 -4.71 6.28
C ALA A 175 10.33 -3.60 6.51
N LEU A 176 9.50 -3.75 7.54
CA LEU A 176 8.50 -2.75 7.89
C LEU A 176 9.14 -1.46 8.44
N ALA A 177 10.23 -1.55 9.21
CA ALA A 177 10.98 -0.40 9.71
C ALA A 177 11.62 0.39 8.57
N LEU A 178 12.21 -0.29 7.59
CA LEU A 178 12.73 0.35 6.38
C LEU A 178 11.61 1.03 5.60
N ALA A 179 10.45 0.38 5.43
CA ALA A 179 9.28 1.01 4.81
C ALA A 179 8.83 2.28 5.56
N ALA A 180 8.76 2.20 6.89
CA ALA A 180 8.38 3.30 7.77
C ALA A 180 9.38 4.47 7.74
N SER A 181 10.67 4.17 7.51
CA SER A 181 11.71 5.19 7.37
C SER A 181 11.63 5.96 6.06
N ILE A 182 10.97 5.42 5.02
CA ILE A 182 10.71 6.09 3.75
C ILE A 182 9.41 6.90 3.83
N LYS A 183 8.33 6.29 4.34
CA LYS A 183 7.04 6.94 4.55
C LYS A 183 6.47 6.53 5.89
N LEU A 184 5.80 7.42 6.61
CA LEU A 184 5.40 7.15 8.00
C LEU A 184 4.27 6.11 8.18
N TYR A 185 3.34 6.00 7.22
CA TYR A 185 2.15 5.15 7.38
C TYR A 185 2.38 3.65 7.70
N PRO A 186 3.46 2.97 7.26
CA PRO A 186 3.72 1.57 7.59
C PRO A 186 3.93 1.33 9.09
N LEU A 187 4.31 2.36 9.87
CA LEU A 187 4.39 2.31 11.33
C LEU A 187 3.09 1.78 11.96
N LEU A 188 1.94 2.10 11.36
CA LEU A 188 0.63 1.67 11.84
C LEU A 188 0.48 0.14 11.89
N PHE A 189 1.16 -0.60 11.00
CA PHE A 189 1.15 -2.06 11.03
C PHE A 189 1.93 -2.64 12.21
N ALA A 190 2.96 -1.94 12.72
CA ALA A 190 3.67 -2.36 13.92
C ALA A 190 2.76 -2.29 15.16
N LEU A 191 1.86 -1.30 15.23
CA LEU A 191 0.84 -1.22 16.28
C LEU A 191 -0.15 -2.39 16.20
N ILE A 192 -0.58 -2.75 15.00
CA ILE A 192 -1.45 -3.92 14.76
C ILE A 192 -0.74 -5.21 15.20
N TRP A 193 0.55 -5.35 14.91
CA TRP A 193 1.35 -6.48 15.37
C TRP A 193 1.48 -6.56 16.89
N LEU A 194 1.70 -5.42 17.56
CA LEU A 194 1.76 -5.34 19.01
C LEU A 194 0.44 -5.84 19.64
N ALA A 195 -0.70 -5.35 19.15
CA ALA A 195 -2.02 -5.81 19.59
C ALA A 195 -2.29 -7.29 19.25
N GLY A 196 -1.73 -7.76 18.13
CA GLY A 196 -1.74 -9.16 17.72
C GLY A 196 -0.78 -10.07 18.51
N LYS A 197 -0.13 -9.57 19.56
CA LYS A 197 0.88 -10.27 20.38
C LYS A 197 2.07 -10.77 19.55
N ARG A 198 2.41 -10.07 18.46
CA ARG A 198 3.57 -10.37 17.59
C ARG A 198 4.81 -9.61 18.06
N TYR A 199 5.14 -9.79 19.34
CA TYR A 199 6.17 -9.00 20.01
C TYR A 199 7.54 -9.08 19.35
N ARG A 200 7.92 -10.24 18.78
CA ARG A 200 9.20 -10.40 18.07
C ARG A 200 9.30 -9.50 16.84
N ALA A 201 8.23 -9.42 16.04
CA ALA A 201 8.21 -8.57 14.85
C ALA A 201 8.16 -7.08 15.24
N ALA A 202 7.35 -6.73 16.24
CA ALA A 202 7.27 -5.37 16.79
C ALA A 202 8.59 -4.91 17.42
N ALA A 203 9.28 -5.77 18.17
CA ALA A 203 10.58 -5.46 18.77
C ALA A 203 11.67 -5.31 17.69
N SER A 204 11.69 -6.17 16.67
CA SER A 204 12.61 -6.02 15.54
C SER A 204 12.34 -4.76 14.74
N PHE A 205 11.07 -4.39 14.56
CA PHE A 205 10.69 -3.10 13.96
C PHE A 205 11.22 -1.94 14.78
N ALA A 206 11.04 -1.96 16.11
CA ALA A 206 11.50 -0.89 17.00
C ALA A 206 13.03 -0.77 16.98
N ALA A 207 13.75 -1.88 17.05
CA ALA A 207 15.21 -1.89 17.01
C ALA A 207 15.77 -1.37 15.68
N ALA A 208 15.27 -1.88 14.55
CA ALA A 208 15.70 -1.42 13.23
C ALA A 208 15.30 0.05 12.98
N GLY A 209 14.10 0.45 13.42
CA GLY A 209 13.62 1.83 13.35
C GLY A 209 14.46 2.79 14.19
N LEU A 210 14.89 2.38 15.38
CA LEU A 210 15.81 3.17 16.22
C LEU A 210 17.16 3.37 15.50
N VAL A 211 17.74 2.31 14.93
CA VAL A 211 19.00 2.41 14.17
C VAL A 211 18.85 3.36 12.98
N LEU A 212 17.78 3.22 12.19
CA LEU A 212 17.52 4.10 11.04
C LEU A 212 17.26 5.55 11.48
N GLY A 213 16.55 5.76 12.59
CA GLY A 213 16.29 7.08 13.16
C GLY A 213 17.56 7.76 13.66
N LEU A 214 18.41 7.04 14.40
CA LEU A 214 19.71 7.54 14.86
C LEU A 214 20.63 7.85 13.68
N LEU A 215 20.66 6.97 12.67
CA LEU A 215 21.40 7.22 11.43
C LEU A 215 20.89 8.50 10.74
N SER A 216 19.58 8.65 10.60
CA SER A 216 18.96 9.86 10.03
C SER A 216 19.38 11.12 10.77
N ILE A 217 19.28 11.14 12.10
CA ILE A 217 19.69 12.28 12.93
C ILE A 217 21.19 12.55 12.79
N SER A 218 22.03 11.50 12.78
CA SER A 218 23.48 11.66 12.63
C SER A 218 23.89 12.24 11.27
N MET A 219 23.14 11.90 10.20
CA MET A 219 23.45 12.34 8.84
C MET A 219 22.87 13.71 8.52
N ALA A 220 21.64 13.99 8.96
CA ALA A 220 20.87 15.16 8.54
C ALA A 220 20.69 16.22 9.64
N GLY A 221 21.07 15.91 10.89
CA GLY A 221 20.92 16.80 12.04
C GLY A 221 19.48 16.91 12.54
N TRP A 222 19.32 17.22 13.83
CA TRP A 222 17.99 17.46 14.43
C TRP A 222 17.22 18.64 13.83
N PRO A 223 17.84 19.79 13.47
CA PRO A 223 17.10 20.94 12.93
C PRO A 223 16.27 20.61 11.69
N LEU A 224 16.82 19.84 10.74
CA LEU A 224 16.10 19.44 9.54
C LEU A 224 14.94 18.46 9.86
N HIS A 225 15.07 17.65 10.91
CA HIS A 225 13.96 16.82 11.40
C HIS A 225 12.84 17.65 12.02
N ALA A 226 13.16 18.74 12.72
CA ALA A 226 12.15 19.66 13.24
C ALA A 226 11.35 20.32 12.10
N THR A 227 12.03 20.76 11.03
CA THR A 227 11.37 21.27 9.81
C THR A 227 10.49 20.20 9.16
N TYR A 228 10.99 18.97 9.03
CA TYR A 228 10.21 17.85 8.52
C TYR A 228 8.94 17.59 9.35
N LEU A 229 9.05 17.55 10.67
CA LEU A 229 7.91 17.29 11.57
C LEU A 229 6.88 18.43 11.52
N ALA A 230 7.33 19.68 11.38
CA ALA A 230 6.44 20.81 11.14
C ALA A 230 5.67 20.63 9.82
N GLN A 231 6.36 20.20 8.76
CA GLN A 231 5.70 19.92 7.48
C GLN A 231 4.72 18.74 7.52
N VAL A 232 5.05 17.68 8.27
CA VAL A 232 4.10 16.58 8.51
C VAL A 232 2.85 17.10 9.23
N ALA A 233 2.98 18.06 10.14
CA ALA A 233 1.83 18.70 10.79
C ALA A 233 0.99 19.54 9.81
N VAL A 234 1.63 20.33 8.93
CA VAL A 234 0.95 21.09 7.87
C VAL A 234 0.17 20.13 6.96
N ILE A 235 0.80 19.06 6.47
CA ILE A 235 0.16 18.04 5.63
C ILE A 235 -1.04 17.40 6.36
N LYS A 236 -0.86 16.99 7.62
CA LYS A 236 -1.94 16.40 8.43
C LYS A 236 -3.14 17.35 8.54
N ASN A 237 -2.87 18.64 8.73
CA ASN A 237 -3.88 19.68 8.93
C ASN A 237 -4.39 20.28 7.61
N SER A 238 -4.02 19.71 6.46
CA SER A 238 -4.46 20.16 5.14
C SER A 238 -5.29 19.08 4.45
N VAL A 239 -6.25 19.50 3.64
CA VAL A 239 -6.84 18.68 2.59
C VAL A 239 -6.27 19.15 1.27
N MET A 240 -5.90 18.19 0.43
CA MET A 240 -5.57 18.41 -0.96
C MET A 240 -6.41 17.48 -1.83
N ILE A 241 -6.96 18.01 -2.91
CA ILE A 241 -7.82 17.29 -3.84
C ILE A 241 -7.28 17.43 -5.24
N ASN A 242 -6.96 16.28 -5.83
CA ASN A 242 -6.63 16.12 -7.23
C ASN A 242 -7.32 14.86 -7.76
N ASN A 243 -7.16 14.60 -9.06
CA ASN A 243 -7.77 13.45 -9.75
C ASN A 243 -7.25 12.08 -9.29
N PHE A 244 -6.33 12.06 -8.33
CA PHE A 244 -5.61 10.89 -7.87
C PHE A 244 -5.61 10.73 -6.35
N THR A 245 -6.45 11.49 -5.64
CA THR A 245 -6.65 11.41 -4.19
C THR A 245 -7.88 10.56 -3.90
N TYR A 246 -7.73 9.45 -3.17
CA TYR A 246 -8.81 8.47 -2.95
C TYR A 246 -9.13 8.23 -1.46
N ALA A 247 -8.70 9.11 -0.57
CA ALA A 247 -9.04 9.04 0.86
C ALA A 247 -10.45 9.58 1.15
N LEU A 248 -11.06 9.08 2.23
CA LEU A 248 -12.37 9.52 2.72
C LEU A 248 -12.36 10.97 3.20
N ASP A 249 -11.28 11.40 3.85
CA ASP A 249 -11.17 12.73 4.44
C ASP A 249 -11.23 13.84 3.37
N PRO A 250 -10.39 13.81 2.30
CA PRO A 250 -10.55 14.70 1.15
C PRO A 250 -11.90 14.61 0.45
N LEU A 251 -12.54 13.43 0.38
CA LEU A 251 -13.87 13.29 -0.24
C LEU A 251 -14.95 14.00 0.59
N ILE A 252 -14.98 13.78 1.90
CA ILE A 252 -15.96 14.41 2.80
C ILE A 252 -15.80 15.93 2.75
N ILE A 253 -14.57 16.42 2.79
CA ILE A 253 -14.29 17.86 2.72
C ILE A 253 -14.65 18.44 1.36
N ASN A 254 -14.39 17.73 0.24
CA ASN A 254 -14.85 18.20 -1.07
C ASN A 254 -16.37 18.35 -1.12
N LEU A 255 -17.10 17.38 -0.57
CA LEU A 255 -18.56 17.39 -0.60
C LEU A 255 -19.16 18.44 0.34
N ALA A 256 -18.52 18.69 1.48
CA ALA A 256 -19.05 19.58 2.50
C ALA A 256 -18.59 21.05 2.35
N LEU A 257 -17.38 21.28 1.84
CA LEU A 257 -16.68 22.57 1.87
C LEU A 257 -16.02 22.91 0.53
N HIS A 258 -16.60 22.48 -0.60
CA HIS A 258 -16.05 22.75 -1.94
C HIS A 258 -15.73 24.23 -2.16
N ASP A 259 -16.68 25.11 -1.84
CA ASP A 259 -16.58 26.55 -2.12
C ASP A 259 -15.56 27.27 -1.21
N ALA A 260 -15.13 26.63 -0.12
CA ALA A 260 -14.10 27.17 0.77
C ALA A 260 -12.69 26.83 0.28
N MET A 261 -12.53 25.95 -0.70
CA MET A 261 -11.23 25.49 -1.14
C MET A 261 -10.55 26.50 -2.05
N THR A 262 -9.23 26.61 -1.93
CA THR A 262 -8.40 27.43 -2.81
C THR A 262 -7.82 26.57 -3.92
N PHE A 263 -7.96 27.00 -5.16
CA PHE A 263 -7.28 26.37 -6.29
C PHE A 263 -5.82 26.81 -6.33
N ILE A 264 -4.91 25.83 -6.42
CA ILE A 264 -3.48 26.04 -6.61
C ILE A 264 -3.11 25.55 -8.01
N PRO A 265 -2.66 26.44 -8.91
CA PRO A 265 -2.16 26.03 -10.21
C PRO A 265 -0.86 25.24 -10.08
N ALA A 266 -0.69 24.24 -10.94
CA ALA A 266 0.60 23.56 -11.06
C ALA A 266 1.68 24.54 -11.56
N ILE A 267 2.90 24.41 -11.05
CA ILE A 267 4.00 25.35 -11.37
C ILE A 267 4.39 25.32 -12.86
N ASP A 268 4.18 24.19 -13.51
CA ASP A 268 4.44 23.94 -14.93
C ASP A 268 3.20 24.17 -15.80
N ASN A 269 2.11 24.75 -15.27
CA ASN A 269 0.90 24.99 -16.04
C ASN A 269 1.16 26.00 -17.17
N PRO A 270 1.09 25.58 -18.46
CA PRO A 270 1.37 26.47 -19.59
C PRO A 270 0.28 27.54 -19.79
N ASN A 271 -0.88 27.37 -19.15
CA ASN A 271 -1.96 28.34 -19.18
C ASN A 271 -2.54 28.50 -17.76
N PRO A 272 -2.03 29.45 -16.96
CA PRO A 272 -2.48 29.66 -15.59
C PRO A 272 -3.98 30.04 -15.48
N GLU A 273 -4.58 30.57 -16.55
CA GLU A 273 -6.03 30.84 -16.61
C GLU A 273 -6.85 29.54 -16.76
N ASN A 274 -6.22 28.47 -17.25
CA ASN A 274 -6.84 27.16 -17.36
C ASN A 274 -6.72 26.41 -16.02
N LEU A 275 -7.78 26.51 -15.20
CA LEU A 275 -7.92 25.82 -13.91
C LEU A 275 -7.90 24.27 -13.98
N ARG A 276 -7.58 23.68 -15.13
CA ARG A 276 -7.49 22.22 -15.32
C ARG A 276 -6.19 21.62 -14.79
N PHE A 277 -5.12 22.39 -14.72
CA PHE A 277 -3.79 21.91 -14.30
C PHE A 277 -3.43 22.47 -12.93
N GLY A 278 -3.93 21.82 -11.90
CA GLY A 278 -3.73 22.20 -10.51
C GLY A 278 -4.53 21.31 -9.56
N TRP A 279 -4.72 21.79 -8.33
CA TRP A 279 -5.43 21.04 -7.28
C TRP A 279 -6.06 22.00 -6.30
N HIS A 280 -7.06 21.51 -5.57
CA HIS A 280 -7.75 22.30 -4.55
C HIS A 280 -7.18 21.98 -3.17
N VAL A 281 -6.96 23.01 -2.36
CA VAL A 281 -6.43 22.88 -1.01
C VAL A 281 -7.29 23.59 0.02
N LEU A 282 -7.27 23.11 1.26
CA LEU A 282 -7.97 23.72 2.37
C LEU A 282 -7.28 23.39 3.70
N ALA A 283 -7.14 24.39 4.58
CA ALA A 283 -6.81 24.16 5.99
C ALA A 283 -7.98 23.44 6.67
N LYS A 284 -7.75 22.29 7.28
CA LYS A 284 -8.81 21.53 7.95
C LYS A 284 -9.39 22.33 9.11
N PRO A 285 -10.71 22.52 9.17
CA PRO A 285 -11.34 23.03 10.38
C PRO A 285 -11.15 22.04 11.53
N GLY A 286 -11.18 22.54 12.78
CA GLY A 286 -10.89 21.72 13.97
C GLY A 286 -11.75 20.45 14.08
N TRP A 287 -13.02 20.52 13.66
CA TRP A 287 -13.92 19.35 13.66
C TRP A 287 -13.46 18.26 12.67
N ALA A 288 -12.91 18.64 11.51
CA ALA A 288 -12.43 17.70 10.50
C ALA A 288 -11.15 17.01 10.96
N ILE A 289 -10.27 17.73 11.66
CA ILE A 289 -9.08 17.16 12.32
C ILE A 289 -9.52 16.14 13.39
N ALA A 290 -10.51 16.49 14.22
CA ALA A 290 -11.04 15.59 15.24
C ALA A 290 -11.68 14.34 14.63
N LEU A 291 -12.49 14.51 13.58
CA LEU A 291 -13.15 13.42 12.87
C LEU A 291 -12.13 12.47 12.22
N SER A 292 -11.19 12.98 11.42
CA SER A 292 -10.16 12.17 10.76
C SER A 292 -9.30 11.41 11.78
N THR A 293 -8.90 12.06 12.87
CA THR A 293 -8.14 11.43 13.96
C THR A 293 -8.95 10.34 14.64
N GLY A 294 -10.22 10.60 14.96
CA GLY A 294 -11.13 9.63 15.59
C GLY A 294 -11.39 8.42 14.69
N VAL A 295 -11.63 8.62 13.40
CA VAL A 295 -11.84 7.56 12.41
C VAL A 295 -10.57 6.72 12.22
N MET A 296 -9.38 7.34 12.17
CA MET A 296 -8.11 6.62 12.13
C MET A 296 -7.90 5.77 13.38
N ALA A 297 -8.09 6.34 14.58
CA ALA A 297 -7.94 5.62 15.85
C ALA A 297 -8.91 4.44 15.95
N LEU A 298 -10.18 4.65 15.60
CA LEU A 298 -11.19 3.59 15.56
C LEU A 298 -10.81 2.49 14.56
N THR A 299 -10.37 2.88 13.37
CA THR A 299 -9.92 1.93 12.33
C THR A 299 -8.76 1.08 12.83
N LEU A 300 -7.75 1.69 13.46
CA LEU A 300 -6.63 0.97 14.05
C LEU A 300 -7.08 0.02 15.15
N ALA A 301 -7.95 0.47 16.06
CA ALA A 301 -8.50 -0.37 17.12
C ALA A 301 -9.26 -1.59 16.56
N VAL A 302 -10.11 -1.38 15.56
CA VAL A 302 -10.86 -2.46 14.89
C VAL A 302 -9.91 -3.43 14.19
N LEU A 303 -8.93 -2.93 13.42
CA LEU A 303 -7.96 -3.79 12.73
C LEU A 303 -7.09 -4.56 13.71
N ALA A 304 -6.62 -3.91 14.79
CA ALA A 304 -5.87 -4.53 15.88
C ALA A 304 -6.65 -5.65 16.56
N TYR A 305 -7.91 -5.41 16.94
CA TYR A 305 -8.80 -6.41 17.52
C TYR A 305 -9.08 -7.58 16.55
N ARG A 306 -9.36 -7.28 15.28
CA ARG A 306 -9.58 -8.30 14.26
C ARG A 306 -8.31 -9.12 14.01
N PHE A 307 -7.14 -8.51 14.07
CA PHE A 307 -5.87 -9.20 13.89
C PHE A 307 -5.56 -10.11 15.09
N SER A 308 -5.75 -9.62 16.32
CA SER A 308 -5.48 -10.37 17.56
C SER A 308 -6.36 -11.61 17.72
N THR A 309 -7.59 -11.56 17.21
CA THR A 309 -8.53 -12.70 17.21
C THR A 309 -8.24 -13.74 16.12
N THR A 310 -7.29 -13.47 15.21
CA THR A 310 -7.04 -14.34 14.06
C THR A 310 -5.77 -15.17 14.18
N ARG A 311 -5.90 -16.47 13.90
CA ARG A 311 -4.76 -17.40 13.88
C ARG A 311 -3.93 -17.19 12.61
N GLY A 312 -2.87 -16.40 12.73
CA GLY A 312 -1.88 -16.15 11.67
C GLY A 312 -2.25 -15.03 10.71
N VAL A 313 -1.33 -14.71 9.80
CA VAL A 313 -1.48 -13.64 8.81
C VAL A 313 -2.27 -14.15 7.61
N SER A 314 -3.41 -13.51 7.33
CA SER A 314 -4.24 -13.81 6.17
C SER A 314 -3.96 -12.79 5.06
N PRO A 315 -3.61 -13.21 3.82
CA PRO A 315 -3.29 -12.27 2.73
C PRO A 315 -4.46 -11.31 2.43
N LEU A 316 -5.69 -11.83 2.41
CA LEU A 316 -6.89 -11.02 2.20
C LEU A 316 -7.19 -10.07 3.37
N PHE A 317 -6.75 -10.40 4.59
CA PHE A 317 -6.81 -9.45 5.70
C PHE A 317 -5.80 -8.33 5.51
N CYS A 318 -4.54 -8.66 5.17
CA CYS A 318 -3.50 -7.68 4.88
C CYS A 318 -3.95 -6.71 3.78
N ALA A 319 -4.46 -7.23 2.66
CA ALA A 319 -5.00 -6.41 1.58
C ALA A 319 -6.12 -5.49 2.08
N SER A 320 -7.12 -6.03 2.80
CA SER A 320 -8.20 -5.19 3.36
C SER A 320 -7.69 -4.14 4.35
N ALA A 321 -6.73 -4.48 5.22
CA ALA A 321 -6.17 -3.57 6.21
C ALA A 321 -5.41 -2.42 5.56
N VAL A 322 -4.61 -2.71 4.52
CA VAL A 322 -3.91 -1.69 3.74
C VAL A 322 -4.91 -0.73 3.10
N VAL A 323 -5.95 -1.22 2.41
CA VAL A 323 -6.96 -0.35 1.79
C VAL A 323 -7.68 0.49 2.83
N THR A 324 -8.12 -0.12 3.94
CA THR A 324 -8.84 0.61 4.99
C THR A 324 -7.97 1.67 5.64
N LEU A 325 -6.70 1.40 5.93
CA LEU A 325 -5.79 2.41 6.48
C LEU A 325 -5.48 3.54 5.48
N ALA A 326 -5.28 3.20 4.21
CA ALA A 326 -5.07 4.19 3.16
C ALA A 326 -6.32 5.07 2.95
N LEU A 327 -7.53 4.52 3.09
CA LEU A 327 -8.79 5.27 3.01
C LEU A 327 -8.95 6.32 4.12
N VAL A 328 -8.44 6.03 5.32
CA VAL A 328 -8.57 6.93 6.48
C VAL A 328 -7.30 7.74 6.77
N SER A 329 -6.25 7.55 5.96
CA SER A 329 -5.01 8.34 6.06
C SER A 329 -5.27 9.79 5.69
N PRO A 330 -4.70 10.78 6.42
CA PRO A 330 -4.94 12.21 6.19
C PRO A 330 -4.52 12.67 4.79
N LEU A 331 -3.56 11.97 4.19
CA LEU A 331 -3.16 12.14 2.80
C LEU A 331 -2.96 10.75 2.18
N SER A 332 -3.73 10.44 1.13
CA SER A 332 -3.60 9.18 0.40
C SER A 332 -3.93 9.34 -1.08
N TRP A 333 -2.89 9.25 -1.89
CA TRP A 333 -2.97 9.08 -3.34
C TRP A 333 -3.15 7.62 -3.77
N GLY A 334 -3.54 7.43 -5.03
CA GLY A 334 -3.85 6.12 -5.61
C GLY A 334 -2.75 5.06 -5.44
N TYR A 335 -1.47 5.43 -5.49
CA TYR A 335 -0.38 4.47 -5.32
C TYR A 335 -0.18 3.96 -3.88
N HIS A 336 -0.79 4.57 -2.85
CA HIS A 336 -0.70 4.03 -1.48
C HIS A 336 -1.46 2.70 -1.35
N TYR A 337 -2.33 2.39 -2.32
CA TYR A 337 -3.08 1.15 -2.41
C TYR A 337 -2.30 0.02 -3.10
N LEU A 338 -1.13 0.28 -3.69
CA LEU A 338 -0.29 -0.73 -4.36
C LEU A 338 -0.07 -2.03 -3.55
N PRO A 339 0.22 -2.01 -2.22
CA PRO A 339 0.43 -3.24 -1.48
C PRO A 339 -0.84 -4.11 -1.45
N ALA A 340 -2.03 -3.50 -1.43
CA ALA A 340 -3.30 -4.22 -1.49
C ALA A 340 -3.62 -4.70 -2.92
N LEU A 341 -3.35 -3.86 -3.91
CA LEU A 341 -3.61 -4.15 -5.32
C LEU A 341 -2.78 -5.35 -5.81
N ALA A 342 -1.59 -5.59 -5.23
CA ALA A 342 -0.81 -6.80 -5.46
C ALA A 342 -1.58 -8.11 -5.15
N PHE A 343 -2.60 -8.06 -4.28
CA PHE A 343 -3.45 -9.20 -3.94
C PHE A 343 -4.71 -9.33 -4.81
N LEU A 344 -4.93 -8.47 -5.80
CA LEU A 344 -6.11 -8.54 -6.68
C LEU A 344 -6.34 -9.96 -7.23
N PRO A 345 -5.34 -10.69 -7.76
CA PRO A 345 -5.55 -12.04 -8.32
C PRO A 345 -6.11 -13.05 -7.30
N ALA A 346 -5.92 -12.81 -6.00
CA ALA A 346 -6.50 -13.66 -4.95
C ALA A 346 -8.04 -13.63 -4.96
N ILE A 347 -8.67 -12.53 -5.41
CA ILE A 347 -10.13 -12.45 -5.56
C ILE A 347 -10.60 -13.49 -6.58
N VAL A 348 -10.01 -13.51 -7.78
CA VAL A 348 -10.33 -14.52 -8.82
C VAL A 348 -10.01 -15.93 -8.32
N ALA A 349 -8.84 -16.13 -7.72
CA ALA A 349 -8.41 -17.44 -7.21
C ALA A 349 -9.40 -18.02 -6.17
N HIS A 350 -10.07 -17.16 -5.40
CA HIS A 350 -11.01 -17.59 -4.35
C HIS A 350 -12.49 -17.53 -4.73
N ARG A 351 -12.88 -16.70 -5.71
CA ARG A 351 -14.28 -16.48 -6.13
C ARG A 351 -14.61 -17.05 -7.51
N GLY A 352 -13.61 -17.45 -8.28
CA GLY A 352 -13.73 -17.84 -9.68
C GLY A 352 -13.73 -16.64 -10.62
N TRP A 353 -13.43 -16.89 -11.90
CA TRP A 353 -13.29 -15.87 -12.94
C TRP A 353 -14.54 -15.00 -13.10
N LYS A 354 -15.74 -15.60 -13.24
CA LYS A 354 -16.99 -14.82 -13.43
C LYS A 354 -17.20 -13.75 -12.35
N ARG A 355 -17.09 -14.12 -11.07
CA ARG A 355 -17.28 -13.18 -9.96
C ARG A 355 -16.09 -12.23 -9.81
N GLY A 356 -14.87 -12.71 -10.03
CA GLY A 356 -13.68 -11.88 -9.99
C GLY A 356 -13.69 -10.77 -11.05
N THR A 357 -14.05 -11.11 -12.29
CA THR A 357 -14.17 -10.16 -13.41
C THR A 357 -15.25 -9.11 -13.13
N ILE A 358 -16.42 -9.49 -12.59
CA ILE A 358 -17.45 -8.50 -12.19
C ILE A 358 -16.89 -7.55 -11.11
N ILE A 359 -16.21 -8.08 -10.10
CA ILE A 359 -15.58 -7.26 -9.06
C ILE A 359 -14.56 -6.30 -9.69
N TYR A 360 -13.70 -6.77 -10.59
CA TYR A 360 -12.73 -5.91 -11.28
C TYR A 360 -13.40 -4.86 -12.16
N ALA A 361 -14.46 -5.21 -12.89
CA ALA A 361 -15.19 -4.26 -13.70
C ALA A 361 -15.73 -3.11 -12.85
N VAL A 362 -16.34 -3.42 -11.71
CA VAL A 362 -16.91 -2.42 -10.79
C VAL A 362 -15.84 -1.61 -10.05
N THR A 363 -14.70 -2.22 -9.70
CA THR A 363 -13.70 -1.59 -8.81
C THR A 363 -12.47 -1.03 -9.51
N LEU A 364 -12.15 -1.48 -10.73
CA LEU A 364 -10.91 -1.11 -11.41
C LEU A 364 -11.16 -0.26 -12.65
N ILE A 365 -12.24 -0.49 -13.40
CA ILE A 365 -12.57 0.34 -14.57
C ILE A 365 -12.62 1.84 -14.21
N PRO A 366 -13.28 2.28 -13.11
CA PRO A 366 -13.39 3.70 -12.78
C PRO A 366 -12.04 4.39 -12.48
N ILE A 367 -11.00 3.60 -12.21
CA ILE A 367 -9.64 4.09 -11.92
C ILE A 367 -8.64 3.71 -13.02
N THR A 368 -9.12 3.45 -14.24
CA THR A 368 -8.25 3.31 -15.42
C THR A 368 -7.94 4.69 -16.01
N PRO A 369 -6.80 4.85 -16.72
CA PRO A 369 -6.53 6.08 -17.48
C PRO A 369 -7.64 6.42 -18.48
N PHE A 370 -8.24 5.41 -19.10
CA PHE A 370 -9.36 5.58 -20.03
C PHE A 370 -10.59 6.17 -19.35
N ALA A 371 -11.03 5.60 -18.22
CA ALA A 371 -12.17 6.14 -17.49
C ALA A 371 -11.89 7.55 -16.97
N LEU A 372 -10.67 7.84 -16.51
CA LEU A 372 -10.30 9.20 -16.13
C LEU A 372 -10.42 10.17 -17.31
N GLY A 373 -9.94 9.80 -18.50
CA GLY A 373 -10.08 10.61 -19.71
C GLY A 373 -11.55 10.90 -20.09
N LEU A 374 -12.46 9.99 -19.78
CA LEU A 374 -13.90 10.20 -19.95
C LEU A 374 -14.53 11.06 -18.84
N LEU A 375 -14.04 10.97 -17.60
CA LEU A 375 -14.59 11.70 -16.46
C LEU A 375 -14.11 13.15 -16.40
N LEU A 376 -12.86 13.43 -16.79
CA LEU A 376 -12.26 14.77 -16.70
C LEU A 376 -13.05 15.86 -17.43
N PRO A 377 -13.61 15.65 -18.64
CA PRO A 377 -14.38 16.68 -19.33
C PRO A 377 -15.77 16.93 -18.73
N LEU A 378 -16.28 16.00 -17.90
CA LEU A 378 -17.66 16.06 -17.40
C LEU A 378 -17.82 17.00 -16.20
N THR A 379 -16.75 17.28 -15.48
CA THR A 379 -16.77 18.25 -14.37
C THR A 379 -15.54 19.13 -14.37
N PRO A 380 -15.68 20.46 -14.17
CA PRO A 380 -14.54 21.35 -14.01
C PRO A 380 -13.72 21.07 -12.74
N SER A 381 -14.27 20.31 -11.79
CA SER A 381 -13.59 19.91 -10.56
C SER A 381 -13.11 18.46 -10.59
N ALA A 382 -12.12 18.15 -9.75
CA ALA A 382 -11.62 16.79 -9.52
C ALA A 382 -12.61 15.86 -8.79
N LEU A 383 -13.86 16.29 -8.59
CA LEU A 383 -14.85 15.59 -7.78
C LEU A 383 -15.20 14.21 -8.36
N LEU A 384 -15.55 14.11 -9.65
CA LEU A 384 -15.95 12.82 -10.24
C LEU A 384 -14.81 11.78 -10.19
N PRO A 385 -13.57 12.07 -10.63
CA PRO A 385 -12.46 11.14 -10.47
C PRO A 385 -12.18 10.74 -9.01
N GLN A 386 -12.25 11.70 -8.08
CA GLN A 386 -12.05 11.43 -6.65
C GLN A 386 -13.15 10.51 -6.09
N VAL A 387 -14.42 10.80 -6.38
CA VAL A 387 -15.56 9.98 -5.94
C VAL A 387 -15.43 8.57 -6.51
N ALA A 388 -15.17 8.44 -7.81
CA ALA A 388 -14.99 7.16 -8.48
C ALA A 388 -13.84 6.34 -7.86
N GLY A 389 -12.69 6.97 -7.63
CA GLY A 389 -11.53 6.32 -7.01
C GLY A 389 -11.75 5.93 -5.55
N THR A 390 -12.37 6.81 -4.76
CA THR A 390 -12.68 6.52 -3.35
C THR A 390 -13.69 5.38 -3.22
N LEU A 391 -14.78 5.41 -4.00
CA LEU A 391 -15.76 4.32 -4.05
C LEU A 391 -15.14 3.00 -4.50
N SER A 392 -14.26 3.04 -5.51
CA SER A 392 -13.51 1.88 -5.99
C SER A 392 -12.69 1.24 -4.86
N MET A 393 -11.98 2.04 -4.06
CA MET A 393 -11.20 1.55 -2.92
C MET A 393 -12.09 1.01 -1.79
N ILE A 394 -13.20 1.66 -1.47
CA ILE A 394 -14.18 1.13 -0.49
C ILE A 394 -14.70 -0.24 -0.92
N LEU A 395 -15.17 -0.35 -2.17
CA LEU A 395 -15.71 -1.59 -2.72
C LEU A 395 -14.64 -2.69 -2.76
N LEU A 396 -13.38 -2.33 -3.05
CA LEU A 396 -12.27 -3.26 -3.03
C LEU A 396 -11.95 -3.78 -1.61
N ALA A 397 -11.96 -2.90 -0.59
CA ALA A 397 -11.81 -3.32 0.81
C ALA A 397 -12.92 -4.31 1.20
N VAL A 398 -14.17 -4.01 0.82
CA VAL A 398 -15.32 -4.91 1.03
C VAL A 398 -15.14 -6.23 0.29
N ALA A 399 -14.67 -6.21 -0.96
CA ALA A 399 -14.43 -7.41 -1.76
C ALA A 399 -13.38 -8.33 -1.12
N PHE A 400 -12.27 -7.78 -0.62
CA PHE A 400 -11.25 -8.54 0.11
C PHE A 400 -11.82 -9.14 1.40
N ALA A 401 -12.50 -8.33 2.23
CA ALA A 401 -13.10 -8.77 3.48
C ALA A 401 -14.15 -9.88 3.27
N ARG A 402 -15.05 -9.71 2.28
CA ARG A 402 -16.06 -10.72 1.94
C ARG A 402 -15.40 -12.00 1.41
N THR A 403 -14.36 -11.89 0.59
CA THR A 403 -13.65 -13.06 0.03
C THR A 403 -12.94 -13.85 1.12
N ARG A 404 -12.39 -13.16 2.11
CA ARG A 404 -11.83 -13.79 3.31
C ARG A 404 -12.91 -14.55 4.09
N SER A 405 -14.05 -13.91 4.37
CA SER A 405 -15.17 -14.55 5.09
C SER A 405 -15.68 -15.80 4.37
N HIS A 406 -15.78 -15.76 3.04
CA HIS A 406 -16.12 -16.92 2.22
C HIS A 406 -15.10 -18.06 2.39
N CYS A 407 -13.80 -17.74 2.38
CA CYS A 407 -12.75 -18.74 2.57
C CYS A 407 -12.75 -19.37 3.97
N LEU A 408 -13.04 -18.58 5.02
CA LEU A 408 -13.16 -19.07 6.39
C LEU A 408 -14.33 -20.05 6.52
N LYS A 409 -15.53 -19.67 6.04
CA LYS A 409 -16.72 -20.54 6.03
C LYS A 409 -16.46 -21.86 5.31
N ALA A 410 -15.84 -21.81 4.12
CA ALA A 410 -15.48 -23.01 3.36
C ALA A 410 -14.48 -23.92 4.09
N ARG A 411 -13.51 -23.34 4.81
CA ARG A 411 -12.55 -24.10 5.61
C ARG A 411 -13.22 -24.78 6.80
N ASP A 412 -14.11 -24.08 7.49
CA ASP A 412 -14.80 -24.60 8.66
C ASP A 412 -15.78 -25.71 8.27
N ALA A 413 -16.50 -25.57 7.15
CA ALA A 413 -17.33 -26.63 6.58
C ALA A 413 -16.51 -27.91 6.25
N ARG A 414 -15.33 -27.77 5.62
CA ARG A 414 -14.43 -28.90 5.33
C ARG A 414 -13.92 -29.58 6.61
N ARG A 415 -13.60 -28.80 7.65
CA ARG A 415 -13.19 -29.34 8.96
C ARG A 415 -14.32 -30.11 9.61
N ALA A 416 -15.54 -29.55 9.64
CA ALA A 416 -16.73 -30.21 10.16
C ALA A 416 -17.00 -31.54 9.41
N GLN A 417 -16.93 -31.53 8.08
CA GLN A 417 -17.09 -32.75 7.28
C GLN A 417 -16.00 -33.81 7.57
N LYS A 418 -14.74 -33.40 7.75
CA LYS A 418 -13.65 -34.32 8.11
C LYS A 418 -13.85 -34.91 9.51
N SER A 419 -14.25 -34.10 10.49
CA SER A 419 -14.58 -34.54 11.83
C SER A 419 -15.76 -35.52 11.84
N ALA A 420 -16.82 -35.22 11.09
CA ALA A 420 -17.98 -36.10 10.93
C ALA A 420 -17.60 -37.44 10.28
N ARG A 421 -16.80 -37.43 9.20
CA ARG A 421 -16.27 -38.65 8.58
C ARG A 421 -15.41 -39.48 9.55
N HIS A 422 -14.60 -38.82 10.37
CA HIS A 422 -13.79 -39.52 11.36
C HIS A 422 -14.65 -40.14 12.48
N ALA A 423 -15.66 -39.41 12.97
CA ALA A 423 -16.62 -39.92 13.94
C ALA A 423 -17.42 -41.11 13.40
N ALA A 424 -17.93 -41.01 12.16
CA ALA A 424 -18.62 -42.11 11.49
C ALA A 424 -17.71 -43.34 11.30
N LYS A 425 -16.44 -43.14 10.94
CA LYS A 425 -15.44 -44.23 10.86
C LYS A 425 -15.22 -44.89 12.22
N LYS A 426 -15.08 -44.10 13.31
CA LYS A 426 -14.95 -44.63 14.68
C LYS A 426 -16.18 -45.43 15.10
N GLN A 427 -17.39 -44.92 14.85
CA GLN A 427 -18.64 -45.63 15.13
C GLN A 427 -18.76 -46.95 14.35
N ARG A 428 -18.38 -46.96 13.05
CA ARG A 428 -18.37 -48.19 12.24
C ARG A 428 -17.38 -49.23 12.78
N ILE A 429 -16.20 -48.81 13.22
CA ILE A 429 -15.21 -49.71 13.86
C ILE A 429 -15.76 -50.25 15.18
N ALA A 430 -16.37 -49.40 16.01
CA ALA A 430 -16.97 -49.82 17.27
C ALA A 430 -18.11 -50.84 17.06
N LYS A 431 -19.02 -50.57 16.11
CA LYS A 431 -20.09 -51.51 15.73
C LYS A 431 -19.54 -52.86 15.23
N LYS A 432 -18.49 -52.84 14.39
CA LYS A 432 -17.82 -54.07 13.94
C LYS A 432 -17.20 -54.86 15.10
N LYS A 433 -16.53 -54.19 16.03
CA LYS A 433 -15.97 -54.84 17.24
C LYS A 433 -17.06 -55.46 18.10
N GLN A 434 -18.17 -54.74 18.32
CA GLN A 434 -19.31 -55.26 19.10
C GLN A 434 -19.98 -56.46 18.42
N GLN A 435 -20.14 -56.42 17.09
CA GLN A 435 -20.66 -57.56 16.32
C GLN A 435 -19.74 -58.77 16.38
N ALA A 436 -18.42 -58.56 16.27
CA ALA A 436 -17.43 -59.63 16.40
C ALA A 436 -17.46 -60.25 17.81
N ALA A 437 -17.53 -59.42 18.86
CA ALA A 437 -17.66 -59.89 20.24
C ALA A 437 -18.94 -60.71 20.46
N ARG A 438 -20.09 -60.25 19.93
CA ARG A 438 -21.36 -61.00 19.97
C ARG A 438 -21.27 -62.35 19.25
N LYS A 439 -20.65 -62.38 18.07
CA LYS A 439 -20.44 -63.63 17.31
C LYS A 439 -19.52 -64.60 18.06
N ALA A 440 -18.42 -64.12 18.64
CA ALA A 440 -17.52 -64.96 19.44
C ALA A 440 -18.22 -65.57 20.66
N ALA A 441 -19.03 -64.76 21.37
CA ALA A 441 -19.83 -65.22 22.50
C ALA A 441 -20.86 -66.30 22.09
N GLN A 442 -21.51 -66.14 20.93
CA GLN A 442 -22.44 -67.14 20.39
C GLN A 442 -21.78 -68.46 19.99
N GLN A 443 -20.48 -68.45 19.68
CA GLN A 443 -19.71 -69.64 19.29
C GLN A 443 -19.05 -70.36 20.47
N GLY A 444 -19.30 -69.95 21.72
CA GLY A 444 -18.63 -70.52 22.90
C GLY A 444 -17.13 -70.23 22.97
N LEU A 445 -16.62 -69.33 22.14
CA LEU A 445 -15.23 -68.88 22.17
C LEU A 445 -15.09 -67.88 23.31
N HIS A 446 -14.69 -68.36 24.48
CA HIS A 446 -14.26 -67.47 25.56
C HIS A 446 -13.04 -66.68 25.09
N PRO A 447 -13.03 -65.34 25.23
CA PRO A 447 -11.87 -64.54 24.88
C PRO A 447 -10.69 -65.02 25.73
N THR A 448 -9.67 -65.57 25.07
CA THR A 448 -8.39 -65.86 25.72
C THR A 448 -7.87 -64.53 26.27
N PRO A 449 -7.62 -64.40 27.59
CA PRO A 449 -7.06 -63.18 28.13
C PRO A 449 -5.75 -62.92 27.40
N ALA A 450 -5.66 -61.76 26.74
CA ALA A 450 -4.42 -61.33 26.12
C ALA A 450 -3.37 -61.25 27.24
N SER A 451 -2.38 -62.14 27.21
CA SER A 451 -1.19 -62.02 28.05
C SER A 451 -0.54 -60.68 27.73
N ILE A 452 -0.41 -59.86 28.77
CA ILE A 452 0.21 -58.53 28.74
C ILE A 452 1.71 -58.67 28.47
#